data_AF-A0A9W9KS33-F1
#
_entry.id   AF-A0A9W9KS33-F1
#
_cell.length_a   1.000
_cell.length_b   1.000
_cell.length_c   1.000
_cell.angle_alpha   90.00
_cell.angle_beta   90.00
_cell.angle_gamma   90.00
#
_symmetry.space_group_name_H-M   'P 1'
#
loop_
_entity.id
_entity.type
_entity.pdbx_description
1 polymer ?
#
loop_
_entity_poly.entity_id
_entity_poly.type
_entity_poly.pdbx_seq_one_letter_code
_entity_poly.pdbx_strand_id
1 'polypeptide(L)'
;MEYEDLSRPFWFIVTGQYLAINYNGSDFEIRRGHHGRGSIFHLSDDEEQIIHKNAYIGFLSAHPDYEDDVFYISKDTKYLNKDAKWTDNIQEAIEVQIEPVGEDYGDAEVSVPQEISNPIIDENNPISANGIDLYYPDKWFSLYAITGDSLWLGDASEFESKLCFAGNPYNFGMGFQLFKHEGKTRIFCRNDKYLTVMMDGEVAQYLDEACKQHTRFTRCSRCMRCWSVGFSSEPEECFSLVPKGLPSMFALYDGLCYYRFNALKGSYAELERVESIDRASIFQFVG
;
A
#
# COMPACT_ATOMS: atom_id res chain seq x y z
N MET A 1 32.56 2.14 -2.52
CA MET A 1 31.62 1.00 -2.43
C MET A 1 32.08 -0.14 -1.54
N GLU A 2 33.34 -0.23 -1.06
CA GLU A 2 33.75 -1.27 -0.08
C GLU A 2 33.11 -1.11 1.33
N TYR A 3 32.19 -0.16 1.52
CA TYR A 3 31.54 0.12 2.80
C TYR A 3 30.01 0.29 2.72
N GLU A 4 29.41 0.21 1.52
CA GLU A 4 27.95 0.37 1.38
C GLU A 4 27.24 -0.88 1.89
N ASP A 5 26.19 -0.71 2.70
CA ASP A 5 25.36 -1.81 3.14
C ASP A 5 24.40 -2.26 2.04
N LEU A 6 24.80 -3.29 1.29
CA LEU A 6 23.96 -3.91 0.26
C LEU A 6 23.03 -5.00 0.82
N SER A 7 22.79 -5.04 2.14
CA SER A 7 21.92 -6.04 2.75
C SER A 7 20.42 -5.83 2.50
N ARG A 8 20.03 -4.69 1.92
CA ARG A 8 18.63 -4.30 1.67
C ARG A 8 18.34 -4.17 0.16
N PRO A 9 18.29 -5.28 -0.57
CA PRO A 9 17.83 -5.27 -1.95
C PRO A 9 16.36 -4.89 -2.07
N PHE A 10 15.99 -4.24 -3.16
CA PHE A 10 14.60 -3.89 -3.46
C PHE A 10 14.28 -3.95 -4.96
N TRP A 11 12.98 -4.00 -5.28
CA TRP A 11 12.44 -3.71 -6.60
C TRP A 11 11.70 -2.38 -6.62
N PHE A 12 11.66 -1.73 -7.78
CA PHE A 12 10.78 -0.59 -7.99
C PHE A 12 9.39 -1.03 -8.41
N ILE A 13 8.37 -0.62 -7.66
CA ILE A 13 6.98 -0.60 -8.12
C ILE A 13 6.76 0.70 -8.89
N VAL A 14 6.25 0.63 -10.13
CA VAL A 14 5.78 1.84 -10.82
C VAL A 14 4.33 2.09 -10.45
N THR A 15 4.04 3.21 -9.79
CA THR A 15 2.75 3.48 -9.17
C THR A 15 1.60 3.43 -10.18
N GLY A 16 0.62 2.57 -9.91
CA GLY A 16 -0.55 2.32 -10.74
C GLY A 16 -0.26 1.63 -12.08
N GLN A 17 0.95 1.09 -12.30
CA GLN A 17 1.35 0.57 -13.61
C GLN A 17 1.99 -0.82 -13.52
N TYR A 18 1.54 -1.75 -14.37
CA TYR A 18 2.08 -3.10 -14.47
C TYR A 18 3.38 -3.11 -15.29
N LEU A 19 4.41 -2.46 -14.73
CA LEU A 19 5.72 -2.27 -15.33
C LEU A 19 6.83 -2.76 -14.38
N ALA A 20 7.90 -3.26 -14.98
CA ALA A 20 9.11 -3.69 -14.32
C ALA A 20 10.30 -2.84 -14.79
N ILE A 21 11.02 -2.26 -13.84
CA ILE A 21 12.22 -1.46 -14.09
C ILE A 21 13.45 -2.37 -14.11
N ASN A 22 14.23 -2.27 -15.18
CA ASN A 22 15.46 -3.02 -15.39
C ASN A 22 16.64 -2.06 -15.60
N TYR A 23 17.87 -2.57 -15.44
CA TYR A 23 19.08 -1.84 -15.81
C TYR A 23 19.99 -2.73 -16.66
N ASN A 24 20.29 -2.30 -17.89
CA ASN A 24 21.04 -3.12 -18.85
C ASN A 24 22.58 -2.97 -18.75
N GLY A 25 23.06 -2.14 -17.81
CA GLY A 25 24.48 -1.83 -17.63
C GLY A 25 24.85 -0.41 -18.05
N SER A 26 24.06 0.22 -18.93
CA SER A 26 24.26 1.61 -19.34
C SER A 26 23.10 2.54 -19.00
N ASP A 27 21.86 2.05 -19.06
CA ASP A 27 20.67 2.84 -18.76
C ASP A 27 19.53 1.97 -18.22
N PHE A 28 18.48 2.63 -17.74
CA PHE A 28 17.23 1.99 -17.33
C PHE A 28 16.44 1.49 -18.54
N GLU A 29 15.77 0.36 -18.39
CA GLU A 29 14.80 -0.17 -19.33
C GLU A 29 13.48 -0.45 -18.59
N ILE A 30 12.37 -0.03 -19.16
CA ILE A 30 11.04 -0.28 -18.58
C ILE A 30 10.31 -1.25 -19.48
N ARG A 31 9.82 -2.35 -18.89
CA ARG A 31 9.09 -3.39 -19.61
C ARG A 31 7.75 -3.63 -18.93
N ARG A 32 6.75 -4.01 -19.71
CA ARG A 32 5.48 -4.49 -19.12
C ARG A 32 5.72 -5.79 -18.37
N GLY A 33 5.27 -5.86 -17.12
CA GLY A 33 5.47 -7.03 -16.27
C GLY A 33 5.35 -6.70 -14.79
N HIS A 34 5.33 -7.75 -13.97
CA HIS A 34 5.38 -7.63 -12.52
C HIS A 34 6.70 -6.99 -12.07
N HIS A 35 6.67 -6.06 -11.10
CA HIS A 35 7.86 -5.35 -10.62
C HIS A 35 8.99 -6.31 -10.18
N GLY A 36 8.64 -7.45 -9.56
CA GLY A 36 9.60 -8.49 -9.16
C GLY A 36 10.35 -9.19 -10.30
N ARG A 37 10.02 -8.89 -11.56
CA ARG A 37 10.80 -9.27 -12.76
C ARG A 37 11.78 -8.19 -13.22
N GLY A 38 11.82 -7.08 -12.52
CA GLY A 38 12.79 -6.02 -12.73
C GLY A 38 14.19 -6.41 -12.25
N SER A 39 15.13 -5.48 -12.40
CA SER A 39 16.43 -5.59 -11.75
C SER A 39 16.28 -5.37 -10.24
N ILE A 40 17.16 -6.01 -9.47
CA ILE A 40 17.30 -5.75 -8.05
C ILE A 40 18.25 -4.56 -7.88
N PHE A 41 17.84 -3.61 -7.05
CA PHE A 41 18.59 -2.41 -6.73
C PHE A 41 18.90 -2.38 -5.23
N HIS A 42 19.83 -1.52 -4.84
CA HIS A 42 20.14 -1.21 -3.45
C HIS A 42 20.22 0.30 -3.31
N LEU A 43 20.07 0.79 -2.09
CA LEU A 43 20.31 2.19 -1.75
C LEU A 43 21.70 2.32 -1.14
N SER A 44 22.30 3.50 -1.29
CA SER A 44 23.44 3.90 -0.46
C SER A 44 23.04 4.07 1.00
N ASP A 45 24.02 4.11 1.90
CA ASP A 45 23.80 4.28 3.35
C ASP A 45 23.05 5.58 3.72
N ASP A 46 23.11 6.61 2.86
CA ASP A 46 22.36 7.87 3.00
C ASP A 46 20.95 7.81 2.37
N GLU A 47 20.56 6.65 1.81
CA GLU A 47 19.26 6.38 1.18
C GLU A 47 18.94 7.26 -0.06
N GLU A 48 19.94 7.95 -0.62
CA GLU A 48 19.75 8.85 -1.77
C GLU A 48 20.17 8.23 -3.11
N GLN A 49 21.23 7.42 -3.16
CA GLN A 49 21.80 6.92 -4.41
C GLN A 49 21.35 5.49 -4.71
N ILE A 50 20.98 5.26 -5.96
CA ILE A 50 20.59 3.94 -6.46
C ILE A 50 21.84 3.18 -6.88
N ILE A 51 22.03 1.99 -6.31
CA ILE A 51 23.14 1.08 -6.59
C ILE A 51 22.64 -0.14 -7.35
N HIS A 52 23.34 -0.51 -8.42
CA HIS A 52 23.12 -1.76 -9.14
C HIS A 52 24.47 -2.40 -9.54
N LYS A 53 24.69 -3.67 -9.19
CA LYS A 53 25.95 -4.42 -9.46
C LYS A 53 27.21 -3.63 -9.08
N ASN A 54 27.22 -3.06 -7.87
CA ASN A 54 28.33 -2.24 -7.35
C ASN A 54 28.66 -1.05 -8.25
N ALA A 55 27.64 -0.32 -8.70
CA ALA A 55 27.79 0.97 -9.34
C ALA A 55 26.62 1.88 -8.94
N TYR A 56 26.91 3.15 -8.65
CA TYR A 56 25.87 4.18 -8.54
C TYR A 56 25.35 4.51 -9.93
N ILE A 57 24.03 4.39 -10.12
CA ILE A 57 23.39 4.51 -11.45
C ILE A 57 22.38 5.66 -11.54
N GLY A 58 22.03 6.27 -10.41
CA GLY A 58 21.09 7.38 -10.30
C GLY A 58 20.82 7.74 -8.85
N PHE A 59 19.81 8.58 -8.63
CA PHE A 59 19.35 9.04 -7.34
C PHE A 59 17.86 8.77 -7.17
N LEU A 60 17.43 8.61 -5.92
CA LEU A 60 16.05 8.64 -5.51
C LEU A 60 15.71 10.05 -5.04
N SER A 61 14.62 10.61 -5.55
CA SER A 61 14.15 11.95 -5.20
C SER A 61 12.72 11.84 -4.70
N ALA A 62 12.47 12.20 -3.44
CA ALA A 62 11.16 12.07 -2.82
C ALA A 62 10.08 12.90 -3.54
N HIS A 63 8.87 12.36 -3.60
CA HIS A 63 7.69 13.07 -4.04
C HIS A 63 7.24 14.06 -2.94
N PRO A 64 6.99 15.34 -3.25
CA PRO A 64 6.74 16.37 -2.23
C PRO A 64 5.48 16.14 -1.38
N ASP A 65 4.47 15.46 -1.93
CA ASP A 65 3.22 15.15 -1.20
C ASP A 65 3.21 13.78 -0.50
N TYR A 66 4.22 12.93 -0.77
CA TYR A 66 4.31 11.55 -0.26
C TYR A 66 5.76 11.22 0.06
N GLU A 67 6.39 12.08 0.87
CA GLU A 67 7.77 11.91 1.31
C GLU A 67 7.95 10.50 1.90
N ASP A 68 9.11 9.87 1.66
CA ASP A 68 9.45 8.51 2.09
C ASP A 68 8.61 7.34 1.53
N ASP A 69 7.46 7.59 0.90
CA ASP A 69 6.59 6.54 0.32
C ASP A 69 6.71 6.47 -1.21
N VAL A 70 6.83 7.62 -1.87
CA VAL A 70 6.86 7.72 -3.34
C VAL A 70 8.03 8.57 -3.78
N PHE A 71 8.68 8.15 -4.85
CA PHE A 71 9.89 8.76 -5.34
C PHE A 71 9.91 8.88 -6.86
N TYR A 72 10.84 9.68 -7.34
CA TYR A 72 11.29 9.74 -8.72
C TYR A 72 12.70 9.16 -8.83
N ILE A 73 12.98 8.49 -9.94
CA ILE A 73 14.36 8.12 -10.31
C ILE A 73 14.96 9.30 -11.06
N SER A 74 16.05 9.86 -10.54
CA SER A 74 16.72 11.02 -11.13
C SER A 74 18.19 10.76 -11.43
N LYS A 75 18.73 11.57 -12.34
CA LYS A 75 20.14 11.60 -12.69
C LYS A 75 20.48 13.01 -13.15
N ASP A 76 21.48 13.60 -12.51
CA ASP A 76 21.81 15.02 -12.65
C ASP A 76 20.56 15.89 -12.33
N THR A 77 20.05 16.65 -13.31
CA THR A 77 18.84 17.47 -13.19
C THR A 77 17.65 16.90 -13.97
N LYS A 78 17.68 15.60 -14.29
CA LYS A 78 16.67 14.93 -15.10
C LYS A 78 16.02 13.78 -14.33
N TYR A 79 14.84 13.41 -14.76
CA TYR A 79 14.00 12.35 -14.19
C TYR A 79 13.72 11.29 -15.25
N LEU A 80 13.59 10.04 -14.81
CA LEU A 80 13.22 8.93 -15.68
C LEU A 80 11.72 8.98 -15.98
N ASN A 81 11.33 8.90 -17.24
CA ASN A 81 9.93 8.80 -17.65
C ASN A 81 9.54 7.37 -18.05
N LYS A 82 8.24 7.16 -18.33
CA LYS A 82 7.67 5.83 -18.62
C LYS A 82 8.20 5.16 -19.89
N ASP A 83 8.77 5.94 -20.80
CA ASP A 83 9.40 5.46 -22.02
C ASP A 83 10.89 5.13 -21.81
N ALA A 84 11.34 5.09 -20.55
CA ALA A 84 12.72 4.93 -20.13
C ALA A 84 13.66 6.01 -20.70
N LYS A 85 13.17 7.26 -20.77
CA LYS A 85 13.96 8.43 -21.21
C LYS A 85 14.12 9.44 -20.09
N TRP A 86 15.27 10.11 -20.11
CA TRP A 86 15.57 11.20 -19.20
C TRP A 86 14.94 12.51 -19.67
N THR A 87 14.06 13.08 -18.85
CA THR A 87 13.34 14.34 -19.08
C THR A 87 13.66 15.35 -17.98
N ASP A 88 13.65 16.64 -18.29
CA ASP A 88 13.74 17.73 -17.31
C ASP A 88 12.35 18.12 -16.75
N ASN A 89 11.29 17.57 -17.32
CA ASN A 89 9.92 17.77 -16.90
C ASN A 89 9.51 16.76 -15.81
N ILE A 90 9.42 17.21 -14.56
CA ILE A 90 9.02 16.34 -13.44
C ILE A 90 7.58 15.80 -13.59
N GLN A 91 6.69 16.48 -14.33
CA GLN A 91 5.34 15.97 -14.58
C GLN A 91 5.30 14.77 -15.55
N GLU A 92 6.39 14.50 -16.27
CA GLU A 92 6.55 13.32 -17.11
C GLU A 92 7.29 12.18 -16.41
N ALA A 93 7.85 12.43 -15.22
CA ALA A 93 8.59 11.45 -14.46
C ALA A 93 7.67 10.31 -14.01
N ILE A 94 8.22 9.10 -13.92
CA ILE A 94 7.49 7.99 -13.30
C ILE A 94 7.53 8.14 -11.78
N GLU A 95 6.39 7.94 -11.12
CA GLU A 95 6.35 7.76 -9.68
C GLU A 95 6.64 6.29 -9.33
N VAL A 96 7.66 6.06 -8.51
CA VAL A 96 8.06 4.73 -8.06
C VAL A 96 7.96 4.60 -6.55
N GLN A 97 7.71 3.38 -6.09
CA GLN A 97 7.82 2.98 -4.70
C GLN A 97 8.86 1.85 -4.59
N ILE A 98 9.36 1.62 -3.38
CA ILE A 98 10.45 0.67 -3.12
C ILE A 98 9.89 -0.54 -2.41
N GLU A 99 9.88 -1.70 -3.05
CA GLU A 99 9.50 -2.98 -2.43
C GLU A 99 10.74 -3.78 -2.01
N PRO A 100 11.02 -3.90 -0.69
CA PRO A 100 12.14 -4.70 -0.21
C PRO A 100 12.01 -6.17 -0.60
N VAL A 101 13.12 -6.76 -1.02
CA VAL A 101 13.16 -8.18 -1.40
C VAL A 101 13.29 -9.05 -0.13
N GLY A 102 12.16 -9.42 0.49
CA GLY A 102 12.11 -10.44 1.54
C GLY A 102 12.79 -10.08 2.88
N GLU A 103 12.47 -10.83 3.95
CA GLU A 103 13.19 -10.78 5.25
C GLU A 103 13.84 -12.11 5.64
N ASP A 104 13.72 -13.17 4.81
CA ASP A 104 14.49 -14.39 5.02
C ASP A 104 15.93 -14.12 4.56
N TYR A 105 16.77 -13.71 5.50
CA TYR A 105 18.24 -13.64 5.40
C TYR A 105 18.89 -15.03 5.20
N GLY A 106 18.22 -15.93 4.48
CA GLY A 106 18.71 -17.23 4.05
C GLY A 106 18.77 -17.30 2.53
N ASP A 107 19.59 -18.20 1.99
CA ASP A 107 19.83 -18.44 0.56
C ASP A 107 18.59 -18.92 -0.23
N ALA A 108 17.36 -18.66 0.23
CA ALA A 108 16.14 -18.99 -0.47
C ALA A 108 16.01 -18.11 -1.72
N GLU A 109 15.89 -18.75 -2.89
CA GLU A 109 15.62 -18.04 -4.14
C GLU A 109 14.35 -17.20 -3.99
N VAL A 110 14.48 -15.92 -4.30
CA VAL A 110 13.38 -14.96 -4.31
C VAL A 110 12.32 -15.45 -5.27
N SER A 111 11.16 -15.85 -4.75
CA SER A 111 10.07 -16.36 -5.57
C SER A 111 9.47 -15.22 -6.41
N VAL A 112 9.90 -15.11 -7.66
CA VAL A 112 9.32 -14.16 -8.62
C VAL A 112 7.85 -14.52 -8.82
N PRO A 113 6.90 -13.59 -8.55
CA PRO A 113 5.49 -13.87 -8.76
C PRO A 113 5.20 -14.29 -10.20
N GLN A 114 4.28 -15.23 -10.36
CA GLN A 114 3.86 -15.68 -11.68
C GLN A 114 3.27 -14.49 -12.45
N GLU A 115 3.68 -14.36 -13.72
CA GLU A 115 3.16 -13.30 -14.58
C GLU A 115 1.66 -13.48 -14.77
N ILE A 116 0.94 -12.36 -14.66
CA ILE A 116 -0.48 -12.34 -14.99
C ILE A 116 -0.57 -12.18 -16.51
N SER A 117 -0.91 -13.25 -17.21
CA SER A 117 -1.17 -13.20 -18.65
C SER A 117 -2.47 -12.44 -18.89
N ASN A 118 -2.37 -11.27 -19.54
CA ASN A 118 -3.49 -10.35 -19.78
C ASN A 118 -4.17 -9.92 -18.47
N PRO A 119 -3.54 -9.04 -17.65
CA PRO A 119 -4.27 -8.41 -16.56
C PRO A 119 -5.52 -7.77 -17.18
N ILE A 120 -6.69 -8.19 -16.71
CA ILE A 120 -7.94 -7.53 -17.07
C ILE A 120 -7.81 -6.14 -16.47
N ILE A 121 -7.47 -5.15 -17.28
CA ILE A 121 -7.53 -3.74 -16.88
C ILE A 121 -8.92 -3.31 -17.34
N ASP A 122 -9.92 -3.50 -16.49
CA ASP A 122 -11.15 -2.73 -16.64
C ASP A 122 -10.82 -1.33 -16.14
N GLU A 123 -10.80 -0.35 -17.05
CA GLU A 123 -10.51 1.05 -16.71
C GLU A 123 -11.52 1.63 -15.70
N ASN A 124 -12.66 0.94 -15.47
CA ASN A 124 -13.67 1.32 -14.48
C ASN A 124 -13.42 0.70 -13.09
N ASN A 125 -12.45 -0.20 -12.95
CA ASN A 125 -12.11 -0.81 -11.68
C ASN A 125 -10.90 -0.10 -11.03
N PRO A 126 -10.86 -0.03 -9.68
CA PRO A 126 -9.68 0.42 -8.98
C PRO A 126 -8.52 -0.56 -9.23
N ILE A 127 -7.31 -0.01 -9.27
CA ILE A 127 -6.07 -0.76 -9.51
C ILE A 127 -5.16 -0.72 -8.28
N SER A 128 -4.27 -1.71 -8.17
CA SER A 128 -3.20 -1.78 -7.17
C SER A 128 -2.01 -0.88 -7.53
N ALA A 129 -1.08 -0.71 -6.58
CA ALA A 129 0.18 0.00 -6.73
C ALA A 129 0.99 -0.50 -7.93
N ASN A 130 1.03 -1.81 -8.13
CA ASN A 130 1.69 -2.45 -9.26
C ASN A 130 0.78 -2.60 -10.49
N GLY A 131 -0.35 -1.89 -10.57
CA GLY A 131 -1.18 -1.77 -11.76
C GLY A 131 -2.03 -2.98 -12.12
N ILE A 132 -2.42 -3.79 -11.13
CA ILE A 132 -3.31 -4.94 -11.29
C ILE A 132 -4.73 -4.52 -10.88
N ASP A 133 -5.76 -4.92 -11.63
CA ASP A 133 -7.16 -4.73 -11.23
C ASP A 133 -7.42 -5.40 -9.87
N LEU A 134 -7.96 -4.64 -8.91
CA LEU A 134 -8.18 -5.15 -7.56
C LEU A 134 -9.18 -6.31 -7.50
N TYR A 135 -10.05 -6.45 -8.49
CA TYR A 135 -11.00 -7.55 -8.60
C TYR A 135 -10.49 -8.70 -9.46
N TYR A 136 -9.20 -8.74 -9.78
CA TYR A 136 -8.62 -9.85 -10.52
C TYR A 136 -8.82 -11.18 -9.78
N PRO A 137 -9.36 -12.23 -10.43
CA PRO A 137 -9.67 -13.49 -9.76
C PRO A 137 -8.46 -14.11 -9.07
N ASP A 138 -8.69 -14.64 -7.87
CA ASP A 138 -7.70 -15.37 -7.05
C ASP A 138 -6.45 -14.56 -6.67
N LYS A 139 -6.40 -13.25 -6.94
CA LYS A 139 -5.28 -12.39 -6.58
C LYS A 139 -5.41 -11.87 -5.16
N TRP A 140 -4.32 -12.03 -4.41
CA TRP A 140 -4.16 -11.48 -3.08
C TRP A 140 -3.38 -10.17 -3.16
N PHE A 141 -3.78 -9.22 -2.35
CA PHE A 141 -3.17 -7.90 -2.22
C PHE A 141 -2.89 -7.59 -0.77
N SER A 142 -1.74 -7.02 -0.48
CA SER A 142 -1.47 -6.41 0.83
C SER A 142 -2.02 -4.98 0.83
N LEU A 143 -2.56 -4.54 1.97
CA LEU A 143 -3.10 -3.19 2.17
C LEU A 143 -2.11 -2.34 2.98
N TYR A 144 -1.75 -1.19 2.46
CA TYR A 144 -0.80 -0.24 3.06
C TYR A 144 -1.43 1.13 3.25
N ALA A 145 -0.95 1.88 4.23
CA ALA A 145 -1.26 3.29 4.40
C ALA A 145 -0.08 4.13 3.90
N ILE A 146 -0.37 5.17 3.12
CA ILE A 146 0.62 6.18 2.69
C ILE A 146 0.61 7.25 3.77
N THR A 147 1.74 7.39 4.47
CA THR A 147 1.82 8.18 5.70
C THR A 147 2.74 9.38 5.60
N GLY A 148 3.67 9.39 4.65
CA GLY A 148 4.60 10.49 4.42
C GLY A 148 5.76 10.56 5.43
N ASP A 149 5.78 9.69 6.44
CA ASP A 149 6.58 9.89 7.66
C ASP A 149 7.28 8.60 8.16
N SER A 150 7.19 7.47 7.45
CA SER A 150 7.74 6.22 7.99
C SER A 150 8.02 5.14 6.97
N LEU A 151 9.30 5.01 6.58
CA LEU A 151 9.85 3.78 5.99
C LEU A 151 9.77 2.56 6.94
N TRP A 152 9.54 2.76 8.25
CA TRP A 152 9.68 1.69 9.26
C TRP A 152 8.72 1.81 10.47
N LEU A 153 7.48 1.28 10.39
CA LEU A 153 6.50 1.23 11.51
C LEU A 153 6.33 -0.19 12.10
N GLY A 154 7.19 -0.63 13.02
CA GLY A 154 7.32 -1.99 13.60
C GLY A 154 6.14 -2.99 13.70
N ASP A 155 6.49 -4.25 14.00
CA ASP A 155 5.60 -5.42 14.03
C ASP A 155 4.59 -5.41 15.21
N ALA A 156 3.30 -5.65 14.91
CA ALA A 156 2.26 -6.01 15.91
C ALA A 156 1.41 -7.21 15.48
N SER A 157 2.07 -8.26 15.00
CA SER A 157 1.50 -9.60 14.77
C SER A 157 0.73 -10.21 15.97
N GLU A 158 0.73 -9.58 17.15
CA GLU A 158 0.07 -10.05 18.37
C GLU A 158 -1.37 -9.57 18.60
N PHE A 159 -1.97 -8.70 17.75
CA PHE A 159 -3.35 -8.21 17.98
C PHE A 159 -4.40 -8.87 17.06
N GLU A 160 -4.98 -9.98 17.53
CA GLU A 160 -5.90 -10.86 16.79
C GLU A 160 -7.22 -10.23 16.27
N SER A 161 -7.57 -9.01 16.69
CA SER A 161 -8.91 -8.43 16.45
C SER A 161 -8.96 -7.14 15.63
N LYS A 162 -7.82 -6.53 15.29
CA LYS A 162 -7.77 -5.22 14.62
C LYS A 162 -6.86 -5.25 13.40
N LEU A 163 -7.21 -4.45 12.39
CA LEU A 163 -6.33 -4.23 11.24
C LEU A 163 -5.09 -3.49 11.73
N CYS A 164 -3.94 -4.15 11.65
CA CYS A 164 -2.64 -3.60 12.03
C CYS A 164 -1.78 -3.44 10.77
N PHE A 165 -0.96 -2.40 10.73
CA PHE A 165 0.00 -2.15 9.66
C PHE A 165 1.40 -2.34 10.24
N ALA A 166 2.20 -3.19 9.61
CA ALA A 166 3.56 -3.54 10.04
C ALA A 166 4.61 -2.66 9.38
N GLY A 167 5.86 -2.82 9.83
CA GLY A 167 6.93 -1.84 9.64
C GLY A 167 7.83 -2.04 8.46
N ASN A 168 7.52 -2.99 7.62
CA ASN A 168 8.15 -3.09 6.33
C ASN A 168 7.16 -2.50 5.32
N PRO A 169 7.58 -1.54 4.46
CA PRO A 169 6.66 -0.86 3.57
C PRO A 169 5.92 -1.85 2.66
N TYR A 170 6.46 -3.06 2.47
CA TYR A 170 5.81 -4.10 1.67
C TYR A 170 5.89 -5.55 2.21
N ASN A 171 6.35 -5.80 3.44
CA ASN A 171 6.55 -7.16 3.96
C ASN A 171 5.78 -7.49 5.26
N PHE A 172 5.22 -8.71 5.30
CA PHE A 172 4.35 -9.29 6.35
C PHE A 172 3.02 -8.55 6.63
N GLY A 173 2.37 -8.06 5.57
CA GLY A 173 0.97 -7.62 5.64
C GLY A 173 -0.03 -8.79 5.65
N MET A 174 -1.22 -8.54 6.20
CA MET A 174 -2.37 -9.42 5.96
C MET A 174 -2.76 -9.32 4.48
N GLY A 175 -2.81 -10.46 3.79
CA GLY A 175 -3.27 -10.52 2.41
C GLY A 175 -4.79 -10.47 2.31
N PHE A 176 -5.28 -9.74 1.30
CA PHE A 176 -6.69 -9.56 0.99
C PHE A 176 -7.03 -9.94 -0.45
N GLN A 177 -8.16 -10.60 -0.66
CA GLN A 177 -8.85 -10.65 -1.95
C GLN A 177 -9.98 -9.62 -1.95
N LEU A 178 -10.18 -8.95 -3.07
CA LEU A 178 -11.22 -7.95 -3.21
C LEU A 178 -12.29 -8.46 -4.16
N PHE A 179 -13.55 -8.26 -3.78
CA PHE A 179 -14.71 -8.66 -4.59
C PHE A 179 -15.65 -7.48 -4.77
N LYS A 180 -16.22 -7.35 -5.96
CA LYS A 180 -17.26 -6.36 -6.23
C LYS A 180 -18.62 -6.89 -5.78
N HIS A 181 -19.30 -6.14 -4.92
CA HIS A 181 -20.65 -6.46 -4.46
C HIS A 181 -21.49 -5.18 -4.43
N GLU A 182 -22.58 -5.17 -5.21
CA GLU A 182 -23.49 -4.02 -5.33
C GLU A 182 -22.78 -2.69 -5.63
N GLY A 183 -21.73 -2.73 -6.46
CA GLY A 183 -20.95 -1.54 -6.82
C GLY A 183 -19.94 -1.08 -5.76
N LYS A 184 -19.80 -1.82 -4.66
CA LYS A 184 -18.82 -1.59 -3.59
C LYS A 184 -17.81 -2.73 -3.49
N THR A 185 -16.80 -2.54 -2.65
CA THR A 185 -15.67 -3.45 -2.44
C THR A 185 -15.88 -4.25 -1.14
N ARG A 186 -15.93 -5.57 -1.25
CA ARG A 186 -15.70 -6.49 -0.13
C ARG A 186 -14.22 -6.81 -0.06
N ILE A 187 -13.64 -6.75 1.12
CA ILE A 187 -12.22 -6.99 1.36
C ILE A 187 -12.14 -8.23 2.24
N PHE A 188 -11.72 -9.35 1.67
CA PHE A 188 -11.68 -10.68 2.30
C PHE A 188 -10.26 -11.05 2.66
N CYS A 189 -9.98 -11.42 3.90
CA CYS A 189 -8.65 -11.82 4.36
C CYS A 189 -8.48 -13.34 4.39
N ARG A 190 -7.23 -13.79 4.48
CA ARG A 190 -6.86 -15.22 4.49
C ARG A 190 -7.46 -16.06 5.62
N ASN A 191 -7.95 -15.43 6.68
CA ASN A 191 -8.53 -16.11 7.84
C ASN A 191 -10.05 -16.37 7.68
N ASP A 192 -10.55 -16.45 6.45
CA ASP A 192 -11.97 -16.61 6.13
C ASP A 192 -12.88 -15.53 6.75
N LYS A 193 -12.36 -14.30 6.85
CA LYS A 193 -13.08 -13.15 7.39
C LYS A 193 -13.03 -11.97 6.43
N TYR A 194 -13.98 -11.07 6.60
CA TYR A 194 -14.07 -9.82 5.86
C TYR A 194 -13.66 -8.67 6.76
N LEU A 195 -12.90 -7.73 6.18
CA LEU A 195 -12.71 -6.42 6.78
C LEU A 195 -14.09 -5.74 6.85
N THR A 196 -14.48 -5.29 8.03
CA THR A 196 -15.77 -4.64 8.26
C THR A 196 -15.66 -3.59 9.35
N VAL A 197 -16.75 -2.88 9.61
CA VAL A 197 -16.86 -1.90 10.68
C VAL A 197 -17.76 -2.44 11.76
N MET A 198 -17.19 -2.56 12.96
CA MET A 198 -17.86 -3.17 14.09
C MET A 198 -17.66 -2.34 15.35
N MET A 199 -18.56 -2.54 16.30
CA MET A 199 -18.41 -2.02 17.64
C MET A 199 -17.75 -3.10 18.47
N ASP A 200 -16.69 -2.75 19.20
CA ASP A 200 -16.08 -3.66 20.14
C ASP A 200 -17.12 -4.09 21.19
N GLY A 201 -17.26 -5.40 21.40
CA GLY A 201 -18.23 -5.97 22.33
C GLY A 201 -18.01 -5.53 23.78
N GLU A 202 -16.78 -5.22 24.17
CA GLU A 202 -16.49 -4.65 25.49
C GLU A 202 -17.02 -3.21 25.58
N VAL A 203 -16.81 -2.41 24.53
CA VAL A 203 -17.29 -1.01 24.46
C VAL A 203 -18.83 -0.96 24.41
N ALA A 204 -19.45 -1.88 23.67
CA ALA A 204 -20.90 -1.96 23.52
C ALA A 204 -21.64 -2.14 24.87
N GLN A 205 -21.02 -2.82 25.84
CA GLN A 205 -21.61 -3.04 27.16
C GLN A 205 -21.75 -1.77 28.00
N TYR A 206 -20.87 -0.79 27.78
CA TYR A 206 -20.85 0.48 28.50
C TYR A 206 -21.65 1.58 27.81
N LEU A 207 -22.31 1.28 26.69
CA LEU A 207 -23.18 2.24 26.04
C LEU A 207 -24.49 2.43 26.81
N ASP A 208 -24.94 3.69 26.88
CA ASP A 208 -26.27 4.04 27.36
C ASP A 208 -27.35 3.23 26.61
N GLU A 209 -28.47 2.90 27.28
CA GLU A 209 -29.57 2.14 26.65
C GLU A 209 -30.06 2.74 25.33
N ALA A 210 -30.10 4.07 25.24
CA ALA A 210 -30.46 4.77 24.00
C ALA A 210 -29.46 4.50 22.86
N CYS A 211 -28.19 4.25 23.18
CA CYS A 211 -27.13 4.01 22.22
C CYS A 211 -27.00 2.54 21.80
N LYS A 212 -27.57 1.59 22.54
CA LYS A 212 -27.49 0.15 22.19
C LYS A 212 -28.19 -0.22 20.89
N GLN A 213 -29.15 0.60 20.45
CA GLN A 213 -29.86 0.43 19.18
C GLN A 213 -29.17 1.15 18.01
N HIS A 214 -28.12 1.94 18.29
CA HIS A 214 -27.43 2.67 17.26
C HIS A 214 -26.62 1.72 16.38
N THR A 215 -26.71 1.94 15.08
CA THR A 215 -25.83 1.29 14.11
C THR A 215 -24.67 2.21 13.78
N ARG A 216 -23.71 1.68 13.03
CA ARG A 216 -22.57 2.45 12.54
C ARG A 216 -22.95 3.61 11.61
N PHE A 217 -24.19 3.63 11.10
CA PHE A 217 -24.76 4.72 10.29
C PHE A 217 -25.46 5.80 11.12
N THR A 218 -25.59 5.58 12.43
CA THR A 218 -26.25 6.54 13.31
C THR A 218 -25.28 7.63 13.72
N ARG A 219 -25.61 8.89 13.40
CA ARG A 219 -24.81 10.05 13.81
C ARG A 219 -25.03 10.35 15.30
N CYS A 220 -24.20 9.74 16.15
CA CYS A 220 -24.19 9.97 17.59
C CYS A 220 -22.77 10.30 18.05
N SER A 221 -22.57 11.49 18.63
CA SER A 221 -21.24 11.96 19.08
C SER A 221 -20.60 11.05 20.13
N ARG A 222 -21.39 10.29 20.90
CA ARG A 222 -20.89 9.31 21.86
C ARG A 222 -20.46 8.00 21.20
N CYS A 223 -21.24 7.50 20.24
CA CYS A 223 -21.00 6.20 19.60
C CYS A 223 -19.98 6.27 18.46
N MET A 224 -19.82 7.43 17.82
CA MET A 224 -18.99 7.59 16.61
C MET A 224 -17.53 7.14 16.82
N ARG A 225 -17.00 7.31 18.04
CA ARG A 225 -15.64 6.88 18.42
C ARG A 225 -15.56 5.42 18.86
N CYS A 226 -16.69 4.74 19.02
CA CYS A 226 -16.78 3.35 19.46
C CYS A 226 -16.83 2.36 18.30
N TRP A 227 -17.04 2.85 17.07
CA TRP A 227 -16.98 2.04 15.85
C TRP A 227 -15.55 2.02 15.31
N SER A 228 -15.03 0.82 15.07
CA SER A 228 -13.68 0.58 14.55
C SER A 228 -13.74 -0.37 13.36
N VAL A 229 -12.68 -0.36 12.56
CA VAL A 229 -12.42 -1.42 11.58
C VAL A 229 -11.99 -2.68 12.31
N GLY A 230 -12.51 -3.84 11.88
CA GLY A 230 -12.22 -5.16 12.41
C GLY A 230 -12.56 -6.26 11.41
N PHE A 231 -12.68 -7.50 11.89
CA PHE A 231 -12.90 -8.67 11.04
C PHE A 231 -14.15 -9.47 11.44
N SER A 232 -14.99 -9.83 10.47
CA SER A 232 -16.18 -10.66 10.68
C SER A 232 -16.24 -11.83 9.69
N SER A 233 -16.74 -12.98 10.11
CA SER A 233 -16.99 -14.13 9.22
C SER A 233 -18.18 -13.90 8.29
N GLU A 234 -19.10 -13.00 8.66
CA GLU A 234 -20.22 -12.61 7.82
C GLU A 234 -19.87 -11.30 7.09
N PRO A 235 -19.90 -11.27 5.75
CA PRO A 235 -19.66 -10.07 4.96
C PRO A 235 -20.90 -9.19 5.02
N GLU A 236 -21.22 -8.69 6.21
CA GLU A 236 -22.44 -7.90 6.37
C GLU A 236 -22.39 -6.69 5.43
N GLU A 237 -21.19 -6.18 5.06
CA GLU A 237 -21.03 -4.84 4.50
C GLU A 237 -19.80 -4.66 3.60
N CYS A 238 -19.88 -3.66 2.72
CA CYS A 238 -18.83 -3.34 1.75
C CYS A 238 -18.32 -1.91 1.91
N PHE A 239 -17.03 -1.70 1.68
CA PHE A 239 -16.42 -0.38 1.61
C PHE A 239 -16.51 0.20 0.20
N SER A 240 -16.54 1.52 0.09
CA SER A 240 -16.21 2.22 -1.16
C SER A 240 -14.75 2.66 -1.10
N LEU A 241 -13.98 2.35 -2.14
CA LEU A 241 -12.65 2.91 -2.36
C LEU A 241 -12.84 4.24 -3.07
N VAL A 242 -12.61 5.35 -2.37
CA VAL A 242 -12.77 6.70 -2.93
C VAL A 242 -11.40 7.18 -3.41
N PRO A 243 -11.19 7.47 -4.70
CA PRO A 243 -9.90 7.93 -5.21
C PRO A 243 -9.38 9.13 -4.43
N LYS A 244 -8.13 9.05 -3.96
CA LYS A 244 -7.46 10.13 -3.23
C LYS A 244 -5.95 10.00 -3.42
N GLY A 245 -5.32 11.02 -4.02
CA GLY A 245 -3.88 11.04 -4.27
C GLY A 245 -3.50 10.56 -5.66
N LEU A 246 -2.40 9.82 -5.77
CA LEU A 246 -1.93 9.24 -7.04
C LEU A 246 -2.86 8.14 -7.57
N PRO A 247 -2.72 7.72 -8.84
CA PRO A 247 -3.37 6.51 -9.33
C PRO A 247 -3.09 5.33 -8.39
N SER A 248 -4.09 4.47 -8.15
CA SER A 248 -4.07 3.36 -7.18
C SER A 248 -4.14 3.71 -5.69
N MET A 249 -4.32 4.98 -5.33
CA MET A 249 -4.48 5.43 -3.95
C MET A 249 -5.94 5.81 -3.62
N PHE A 250 -6.39 5.44 -2.42
CA PHE A 250 -7.79 5.54 -2.02
C PHE A 250 -7.96 5.94 -0.56
N ALA A 251 -9.06 6.63 -0.26
CA ALA A 251 -9.63 6.68 1.07
C ALA A 251 -10.67 5.55 1.23
N LEU A 252 -10.64 4.85 2.37
CA LEU A 252 -11.68 3.89 2.73
C LEU A 252 -12.93 4.62 3.22
N TYR A 253 -14.11 4.26 2.69
CA TYR A 253 -15.40 4.84 3.08
C TYR A 253 -16.43 3.75 3.34
N ASP A 254 -17.15 3.84 4.47
CA ASP A 254 -18.14 2.82 4.85
C ASP A 254 -19.60 3.17 4.49
N GLY A 255 -19.83 4.30 3.82
CA GLY A 255 -21.17 4.82 3.55
C GLY A 255 -21.57 5.99 4.44
N LEU A 256 -20.85 6.27 5.52
CA LEU A 256 -21.04 7.45 6.39
C LEU A 256 -19.74 8.19 6.70
N CYS A 257 -18.65 7.48 6.99
CA CYS A 257 -17.38 8.03 7.44
C CYS A 257 -16.21 7.49 6.61
N TYR A 258 -15.14 8.27 6.60
CA TYR A 258 -13.83 7.85 6.12
C TYR A 258 -12.97 7.36 7.28
N TYR A 259 -11.82 6.78 6.95
CA TYR A 259 -10.89 6.24 7.94
C TYR A 259 -9.55 6.96 7.91
N ARG A 260 -9.06 7.31 9.10
CA ARG A 260 -7.74 7.86 9.33
C ARG A 260 -6.88 6.83 10.04
N PHE A 261 -5.70 6.59 9.49
CA PHE A 261 -4.62 5.85 10.10
C PHE A 261 -4.06 6.67 11.26
N ASN A 262 -4.08 6.09 12.45
CA ASN A 262 -3.57 6.70 13.67
C ASN A 262 -2.52 5.77 14.29
N ALA A 263 -1.24 6.07 14.04
CA ALA A 263 -0.12 5.33 14.62
C ALA A 263 -0.04 5.59 16.13
N LEU A 264 -0.25 4.54 16.92
CA LEU A 264 -0.20 4.56 18.37
C LEU A 264 1.07 3.83 18.81
N LYS A 265 2.21 4.54 18.71
CA LYS A 265 3.59 4.04 18.92
C LYS A 265 4.03 3.11 17.78
N GLY A 266 5.32 3.16 17.42
CA GLY A 266 5.91 2.58 16.21
C GLY A 266 5.87 1.06 16.06
N SER A 267 4.82 0.41 16.54
CA SER A 267 4.47 -0.97 16.23
C SER A 267 2.97 -1.20 16.08
N TYR A 268 2.10 -0.23 16.41
CA TYR A 268 0.65 -0.44 16.44
C TYR A 268 -0.09 0.77 15.86
N ALA A 269 -1.12 0.53 15.06
CA ALA A 269 -1.96 1.58 14.52
C ALA A 269 -3.44 1.17 14.54
N GLU A 270 -4.31 2.15 14.77
CA GLU A 270 -5.74 1.97 14.68
C GLU A 270 -6.32 2.83 13.55
N LEU A 271 -7.44 2.37 12.99
CA LEU A 271 -8.24 3.16 12.08
C LEU A 271 -9.37 3.85 12.84
N GLU A 272 -9.35 5.18 12.86
CA GLU A 272 -10.42 5.98 13.44
C GLU A 272 -11.34 6.54 12.36
N ARG A 273 -12.62 6.70 12.70
CA ARG A 273 -13.59 7.34 11.82
C ARG A 273 -13.44 8.85 11.79
N VAL A 274 -13.45 9.42 10.58
CA VAL A 274 -13.47 10.85 10.33
C VAL A 274 -14.57 11.20 9.32
N GLU A 275 -15.18 12.37 9.49
CA GLU A 275 -16.36 12.76 8.68
C GLU A 275 -15.98 13.36 7.32
N SER A 276 -14.73 13.80 7.13
CA SER A 276 -14.27 14.41 5.88
C SER A 276 -13.14 13.62 5.24
N ILE A 277 -13.16 13.56 3.91
CA ILE A 277 -12.11 12.90 3.13
C ILE A 277 -10.74 13.56 3.33
N ASP A 278 -10.68 14.87 3.55
CA ASP A 278 -9.43 15.60 3.77
C ASP A 278 -8.68 15.10 5.01
N ARG A 279 -9.42 14.61 6.01
CA ARG A 279 -8.87 14.04 7.24
C ARG A 279 -8.60 12.54 7.14
N ALA A 280 -9.05 11.89 6.06
CA ALA A 280 -8.83 10.47 5.84
C ALA A 280 -7.37 10.20 5.45
N SER A 281 -6.85 9.06 5.87
CA SER A 281 -5.56 8.60 5.38
C SER A 281 -5.69 8.03 3.98
N ILE A 282 -4.56 7.99 3.29
CA ILE A 282 -4.46 7.40 1.96
C ILE A 282 -4.04 5.95 2.15
N PHE A 283 -4.71 5.05 1.45
CA PHE A 283 -4.44 3.63 1.44
C PHE A 283 -4.20 3.14 0.03
N GLN A 284 -3.44 2.07 -0.09
CA GLN A 284 -3.11 1.44 -1.36
C GLN A 284 -3.03 -0.07 -1.21
N PHE A 285 -3.42 -0.79 -2.25
CA PHE A 285 -3.28 -2.24 -2.33
C PHE A 285 -2.10 -2.59 -3.23
N VAL A 286 -1.31 -3.59 -2.89
CA VAL A 286 -0.16 -4.06 -3.69
C VAL A 286 -0.29 -5.57 -3.88
N GLY A 287 -0.20 -6.03 -5.13
CA GLY A 287 -0.44 -7.44 -5.49
C GLY A 287 0.81 -8.26 -5.62
#